data_AF-A0A2N6K6T6-F1
#
_entry.id   AF-A0A2N6K6T6-F1
#
_cell.length_a   1.000
_cell.length_b   1.000
_cell.length_c   1.000
_cell.angle_alpha   90.00
_cell.angle_beta   90.00
_cell.angle_gamma   90.00
#
_symmetry.space_group_name_H-M   'P 1'
#
loop_
_entity.id
_entity.type
_entity.pdbx_description
1 polymer ?
#
loop_
_entity_poly.entity_id
_entity_poly.type
_entity_poly.pdbx_seq_one_letter_code
_entity_poly.pdbx_strand_id
1 'polypeptide(L)'
;MEIALFYPRVLRKHKIMQQVEENNRISLLELLKILEAHRNHIIINLKHLQANYQRTGVKRVPGFRDENGNLIKPWLTTQYIDNGEYVGMGTFELNHNTANINMLITRKVRLIKTEDKTPIFEVAGLLVNDLNSFNNYTIVSEGEVNVKSLQVKISSKKTFDLLREKGVLENEEYDFRREYTLRLDHLPLVPIEQHYSSIEGLFYQLAEAKVLASIISALLKKESDIFLPEQLEELKKHYISKRLNLNFPTTNEYTNIKKALAQRNLDSRVSYKIDIGSTDILNLGKLHSANKFLDRMYEVYHTATGEIISKPSFDMVFHENIACRHKQLSSRIKITPVDEFMKPIFDDFLGLDNNGIVASILSKIGAENLSQILQQQRDRKSVNKDDLIAALFTTNAKLEEFTSEIYRDKISPLVLYIGSTGVLPDGMNAKVMTAPELTKKYPNLLFSKDEQEGIFFIIGDSIISVYATREYYTKKVSFAIEK
;
A
#
# COMPACT_ATOMS: atom_id res chain seq x y z
N MET A 1 6.47 -24.10 18.91
CA MET A 1 5.42 -23.08 18.97
C MET A 1 4.38 -23.45 17.92
N GLU A 2 3.31 -24.16 18.29
CA GLU A 2 2.25 -24.55 17.33
C GLU A 2 1.36 -23.34 17.05
N ILE A 3 1.34 -22.91 15.79
CA ILE A 3 0.69 -21.69 15.34
C ILE A 3 -0.84 -21.88 15.34
N ALA A 4 -1.53 -21.46 16.42
CA ALA A 4 -2.92 -21.83 16.64
C ALA A 4 -3.90 -21.20 15.63
N LEU A 5 -3.71 -19.94 15.19
CA LEU A 5 -4.68 -19.26 14.34
C LEU A 5 -4.72 -19.75 12.88
N PHE A 6 -3.64 -20.31 12.35
CA PHE A 6 -3.56 -20.69 10.92
C PHE A 6 -4.04 -22.12 10.61
N TYR A 7 -4.47 -22.86 11.64
CA TYR A 7 -5.01 -24.21 11.50
C TYR A 7 -6.42 -24.31 12.12
N PRO A 8 -7.50 -24.21 11.33
CA PRO A 8 -8.88 -24.20 11.83
C PRO A 8 -9.28 -25.41 12.70
N ARG A 9 -8.58 -26.56 12.55
CA ARG A 9 -8.82 -27.78 13.34
C ARG A 9 -8.20 -27.73 14.74
N VAL A 10 -7.19 -26.89 14.96
CA VAL A 10 -6.42 -26.80 16.21
C VAL A 10 -7.13 -25.91 17.25
N LEU A 11 -7.88 -24.91 16.79
CA LEU A 11 -8.59 -23.94 17.64
C LEU A 11 -9.73 -24.52 18.50
N ARG A 12 -10.28 -25.69 18.14
CA ARG A 12 -11.36 -26.32 18.94
C ARG A 12 -10.88 -26.97 20.25
N LYS A 13 -9.56 -27.04 20.50
CA LYS A 13 -9.01 -27.81 21.63
C LYS A 13 -7.97 -27.07 22.49
N HIS A 14 -7.54 -25.86 22.15
CA HIS A 14 -6.40 -25.25 22.83
C HIS A 14 -6.80 -24.18 23.86
N LYS A 15 -6.40 -24.45 25.11
CA LYS A 15 -6.15 -23.43 26.13
C LYS A 15 -5.07 -22.50 25.60
N ILE A 16 -5.30 -21.19 25.72
CA ILE A 16 -4.34 -20.13 25.39
C ILE A 16 -3.00 -20.47 26.04
N MET A 17 -1.94 -20.64 25.23
CA MET A 17 -0.59 -20.85 25.73
C MET A 17 -0.14 -19.58 26.45
N GLN A 18 -0.04 -19.65 27.78
CA GLN A 18 0.66 -18.65 28.58
C GLN A 18 2.16 -18.87 28.45
N GLN A 19 2.90 -17.77 28.27
CA GLN A 19 4.34 -17.60 28.32
C GLN A 19 5.12 -17.89 27.02
N VAL A 20 5.34 -16.81 26.27
CA VAL A 20 6.49 -16.65 25.36
C VAL A 20 7.72 -16.37 26.24
N GLU A 21 8.85 -17.04 25.98
CA GLU A 21 10.09 -16.87 26.75
C GLU A 21 10.53 -15.39 26.82
N GLU A 22 10.81 -14.89 28.03
CA GLU A 22 11.37 -13.55 28.27
C GLU A 22 12.74 -13.45 27.59
N ASN A 23 12.76 -12.85 26.40
CA ASN A 23 14.00 -12.56 25.69
C ASN A 23 14.29 -11.06 25.87
N ASN A 24 15.28 -10.71 26.70
CA ASN A 24 15.78 -9.34 26.93
C ASN A 24 16.43 -8.68 25.69
N ARG A 25 16.25 -9.26 24.50
CA ARG A 25 16.75 -8.73 23.23
C ARG A 25 15.69 -7.82 22.60
N ILE A 26 16.17 -6.74 21.99
CA ILE A 26 15.33 -5.86 21.16
C ILE A 26 14.62 -6.66 20.07
N SER A 27 13.38 -6.28 19.74
CA SER A 27 12.68 -6.86 18.59
C SER A 27 13.26 -6.36 17.26
N LEU A 28 13.04 -7.12 16.19
CA LEU A 28 13.41 -6.69 14.85
C LEU A 28 12.70 -5.37 14.49
N LEU A 29 11.40 -5.24 14.81
CA LEU A 29 10.66 -4.00 14.55
C LEU A 29 11.31 -2.78 15.24
N GLU A 30 11.75 -2.91 16.48
CA GLU A 30 12.46 -1.84 17.20
C GLU A 30 13.84 -1.57 16.61
N LEU A 31 14.59 -2.62 16.21
CA LEU A 31 15.86 -2.44 15.50
C LEU A 31 15.67 -1.65 14.20
N LEU A 32 14.65 -1.98 13.39
CA LEU A 32 14.38 -1.27 12.13
C LEU A 32 14.04 0.20 12.37
N LYS A 33 13.30 0.53 13.44
CA LYS A 33 13.06 1.93 13.86
C LYS A 33 14.36 2.66 14.21
N ILE A 34 15.30 2.00 14.89
CA ILE A 34 16.63 2.57 15.17
C ILE A 34 17.39 2.81 13.86
N LEU A 35 17.40 1.83 12.95
CA LEU A 35 18.09 1.98 11.65
C LEU A 35 17.54 3.15 10.84
N GLU A 36 16.22 3.34 10.82
CA GLU A 36 15.57 4.44 10.12
C GLU A 36 15.84 5.81 10.75
N ALA A 37 15.79 5.90 12.08
CA ALA A 37 16.10 7.12 12.83
C ALA A 37 17.57 7.57 12.64
N HIS A 38 18.48 6.60 12.47
CA HIS A 38 19.91 6.84 12.26
C HIS A 38 20.37 6.66 10.81
N ARG A 39 19.45 6.63 9.83
CA ARG A 39 19.73 6.26 8.43
C ARG A 39 20.84 7.09 7.76
N ASN A 40 20.96 8.37 8.12
CA ASN A 40 21.97 9.27 7.57
C ASN A 40 23.41 8.93 8.02
N HIS A 41 23.56 8.03 9.01
CA HIS A 41 24.84 7.56 9.53
C HIS A 41 25.16 6.12 9.15
N ILE A 42 24.32 5.48 8.33
CA ILE A 42 24.43 4.07 7.99
C ILE A 42 24.34 3.93 6.47
N ILE A 43 25.33 3.28 5.88
CA ILE A 43 25.30 2.85 4.48
C ILE A 43 25.33 1.32 4.43
N ILE A 44 24.60 0.75 3.49
CA ILE A 44 24.42 -0.70 3.35
C ILE A 44 25.18 -1.21 2.13
N ASN A 45 25.76 -2.41 2.23
CA ASN A 45 26.36 -3.10 1.10
C ASN A 45 25.25 -3.73 0.24
N LEU A 46 25.01 -3.15 -0.95
CA LEU A 46 23.89 -3.55 -1.80
C LEU A 46 24.09 -4.95 -2.39
N LYS A 47 25.34 -5.35 -2.71
CA LYS A 47 25.64 -6.69 -3.20
C LYS A 47 25.33 -7.75 -2.16
N HIS A 48 25.72 -7.51 -0.90
CA HIS A 48 25.41 -8.41 0.20
C HIS A 48 23.89 -8.51 0.46
N LEU A 49 23.17 -7.38 0.45
CA LEU A 49 21.70 -7.40 0.56
C LEU A 49 21.07 -8.25 -0.55
N GLN A 50 21.47 -8.04 -1.80
CA GLN A 50 20.95 -8.79 -2.94
C GLN A 50 21.32 -10.28 -2.88
N ALA A 51 22.49 -10.63 -2.33
CA ALA A 51 22.92 -12.00 -2.13
C ALA A 51 22.10 -12.72 -1.04
N ASN A 52 21.69 -12.01 0.02
CA ASN A 52 20.88 -12.57 1.11
C ASN A 52 19.37 -12.46 0.92
N TYR A 53 18.92 -11.70 -0.08
CA TYR A 53 17.51 -11.53 -0.39
C TYR A 53 16.95 -12.65 -1.26
N GLN A 54 15.78 -13.16 -0.87
CA GLN A 54 14.91 -13.99 -1.70
C GLN A 54 13.68 -13.17 -2.12
N ARG A 55 13.39 -13.17 -3.43
CA ARG A 55 12.24 -12.44 -3.97
C ARG A 55 10.94 -13.08 -3.51
N THR A 56 9.99 -12.24 -3.09
CA THR A 56 8.69 -12.62 -2.52
C THR A 56 7.55 -12.61 -3.53
N GLY A 57 7.76 -12.06 -4.73
CA GLY A 57 6.79 -12.03 -5.82
C GLY A 57 7.37 -12.52 -7.15
N VAL A 58 6.50 -12.62 -8.17
CA VAL A 58 6.93 -12.95 -9.53
C VAL A 58 7.78 -11.82 -10.10
N LYS A 59 8.95 -12.15 -10.65
CA LYS A 59 9.83 -11.18 -11.30
C LYS A 59 9.12 -10.51 -12.47
N ARG A 60 9.14 -9.18 -12.46
CA ARG A 60 8.68 -8.33 -13.56
C ARG A 60 9.87 -7.84 -14.36
N VAL A 61 9.68 -7.68 -15.65
CA VAL A 61 10.66 -7.16 -16.60
C VAL A 61 10.13 -5.88 -17.25
N PRO A 62 10.98 -4.88 -17.55
CA PRO A 62 10.57 -3.68 -18.27
C PRO A 62 10.06 -4.00 -19.67
N GLY A 63 8.93 -3.39 -20.03
CA GLY A 63 8.25 -3.56 -21.31
C GLY A 63 6.83 -4.13 -21.19
N PHE A 64 6.23 -4.36 -22.35
CA PHE A 64 4.95 -5.04 -22.52
C PHE A 64 5.11 -6.16 -23.56
N ARG A 65 4.12 -7.04 -23.67
CA ARG A 65 4.13 -8.13 -24.66
C ARG A 65 3.24 -7.76 -25.83
N ASP A 66 3.69 -8.04 -27.05
CA ASP A 66 2.87 -7.95 -28.25
C ASP A 66 1.85 -9.10 -28.33
N GLU A 67 1.03 -9.11 -29.39
CA GLU A 67 0.02 -10.15 -29.66
C GLU A 67 0.64 -11.55 -29.78
N ASN A 68 1.92 -11.65 -30.14
CA ASN A 68 2.68 -12.89 -30.27
C ASN A 68 3.39 -13.29 -28.97
N GLY A 69 3.30 -12.49 -27.91
CA GLY A 69 3.93 -12.72 -26.62
C GLY A 69 5.40 -12.26 -26.51
N ASN A 70 5.95 -11.61 -27.54
CA ASN A 70 7.31 -11.08 -27.55
C ASN A 70 7.42 -9.84 -26.67
N LEU A 71 8.53 -9.70 -25.93
CA LEU A 71 8.75 -8.56 -25.06
C LEU A 71 9.21 -7.33 -25.88
N ILE A 72 8.37 -6.30 -25.94
CA ILE A 72 8.73 -4.98 -26.44
C ILE A 72 9.28 -4.16 -25.28
N LYS A 73 10.58 -3.83 -25.35
CA LYS A 73 11.27 -3.02 -24.35
C LYS A 73 10.94 -1.53 -24.52
N PRO A 74 10.93 -0.74 -23.43
CA PRO A 74 10.79 0.70 -23.54
C PRO A 74 11.98 1.32 -24.29
N TRP A 75 11.73 2.39 -25.05
CA TRP A 75 12.76 3.13 -25.79
C TRP A 75 13.74 3.89 -24.86
N LEU A 76 13.38 4.05 -23.58
CA LEU A 76 14.21 4.62 -22.52
C LEU A 76 14.53 3.59 -21.43
N THR A 77 15.61 3.83 -20.71
CA THR A 77 15.97 3.13 -19.48
C THR A 77 16.72 4.06 -18.53
N THR A 78 17.15 3.55 -17.38
CA THR A 78 17.85 4.33 -16.36
C THR A 78 19.30 3.91 -16.22
N GLN A 79 20.17 4.87 -15.90
CA GLN A 79 21.54 4.62 -15.44
C GLN A 79 21.75 5.27 -14.08
N TYR A 80 22.32 4.52 -13.12
CA TYR A 80 22.70 5.10 -11.83
C TYR A 80 23.77 6.17 -11.99
N ILE A 81 23.63 7.25 -11.24
CA ILE A 81 24.62 8.33 -11.18
C ILE A 81 25.80 7.91 -10.32
N ASP A 82 25.50 7.21 -9.22
CA ASP A 82 26.51 6.61 -8.37
C ASP A 82 26.88 5.19 -8.84
N ASN A 83 28.18 4.90 -8.95
CA ASN A 83 28.71 3.56 -9.21
C ASN A 83 29.09 2.83 -7.91
N GLY A 84 28.61 3.32 -6.76
CA GLY A 84 28.96 2.78 -5.45
C GLY A 84 28.31 1.43 -5.18
N GLU A 85 29.05 0.56 -4.49
CA GLU A 85 28.50 -0.69 -3.94
C GLU A 85 27.69 -0.46 -2.66
N TYR A 86 27.93 0.67 -2.01
CA TYR A 86 27.24 1.09 -0.80
C TYR A 86 26.19 2.16 -1.13
N VAL A 87 25.03 2.03 -0.52
CA VAL A 87 23.91 2.99 -0.64
C VAL A 87 23.45 3.42 0.73
N GLY A 88 22.80 4.58 0.83
CA GLY A 88 22.21 5.04 2.09
C GLY A 88 21.22 4.01 2.64
N MET A 89 21.11 3.93 3.97
CA MET A 89 20.08 3.14 4.63
C MET A 89 18.69 3.60 4.16
N GLY A 90 17.86 2.62 3.80
CA GLY A 90 16.50 2.83 3.34
C GLY A 90 15.53 3.20 4.46
N THR A 91 14.26 3.34 4.10
CA THR A 91 13.14 3.45 5.05
C THR A 91 12.40 2.13 5.13
N PHE A 92 11.68 1.88 6.23
CA PHE A 92 10.95 0.64 6.44
C PHE A 92 9.44 0.87 6.49
N GLU A 93 8.69 0.01 5.80
CA GLU A 93 7.23 0.11 5.73
C GLU A 93 6.61 -1.24 6.08
N LEU A 94 5.69 -1.22 7.03
CA LEU A 94 4.87 -2.38 7.39
C LEU A 94 3.70 -2.47 6.42
N ASN A 95 3.47 -3.67 5.89
CA ASN A 95 2.34 -3.88 4.99
C ASN A 95 1.00 -3.79 5.74
N HIS A 96 -0.03 -3.30 5.05
CA HIS A 96 -1.35 -3.03 5.64
C HIS A 96 -2.18 -4.28 5.95
N ASN A 97 -1.91 -5.41 5.30
CA ASN A 97 -2.72 -6.63 5.49
C ASN A 97 -1.94 -7.95 5.40
N THR A 98 -0.62 -7.89 5.43
CA THR A 98 0.26 -9.06 5.53
C THR A 98 1.37 -8.77 6.54
N ALA A 99 1.91 -9.80 7.18
CA ALA A 99 3.08 -9.65 8.07
C ALA A 99 4.39 -9.50 7.27
N ASN A 100 4.43 -8.48 6.42
CA ASN A 100 5.56 -8.12 5.59
C ASN A 100 6.15 -6.80 6.07
N ILE A 101 7.48 -6.73 6.18
CA ILE A 101 8.22 -5.47 6.36
C ILE A 101 9.11 -5.26 5.15
N ASN A 102 8.96 -4.11 4.52
CA ASN A 102 9.62 -3.73 3.28
C ASN A 102 10.66 -2.65 3.54
N MET A 103 11.84 -2.77 2.94
CA MET A 103 12.89 -1.77 2.94
C MET A 103 12.93 -1.06 1.58
N LEU A 104 12.70 0.24 1.58
CA LEU A 104 12.76 1.07 0.38
C LEU A 104 14.13 1.74 0.26
N ILE A 105 14.90 1.37 -0.77
CA ILE A 105 16.17 2.00 -1.12
C ILE A 105 15.93 2.97 -2.27
N THR A 106 16.32 4.23 -2.06
CA THR A 106 16.27 5.28 -3.08
C THR A 106 17.66 5.57 -3.61
N ARG A 107 17.83 5.59 -4.94
CA ARG A 107 19.08 5.96 -5.62
C ARG A 107 18.81 6.97 -6.71
N LYS A 108 19.84 7.76 -7.04
CA LYS A 108 19.76 8.74 -8.12
C LYS A 108 20.11 8.09 -9.46
N VAL A 109 19.27 8.35 -10.44
CA VAL A 109 19.43 7.87 -11.82
C VAL A 109 19.25 8.99 -12.81
N ARG A 110 19.86 8.83 -13.97
CA ARG A 110 19.56 9.63 -15.17
C ARG A 110 18.86 8.77 -16.20
N LEU A 111 18.04 9.42 -17.02
CA LEU A 111 17.33 8.80 -18.12
C LEU A 111 18.26 8.67 -19.33
N ILE A 112 18.27 7.52 -19.98
CA ILE A 112 19.08 7.24 -21.16
C ILE A 112 18.24 6.51 -22.22
N LYS A 113 18.56 6.68 -23.50
CA LYS A 113 17.99 5.87 -24.58
C LYS A 113 18.45 4.42 -24.48
N THR A 114 17.55 3.49 -24.74
CA THR A 114 17.85 2.06 -24.64
C THR A 114 18.83 1.60 -25.72
N GLU A 115 18.70 2.15 -26.93
CA GLU A 115 19.44 1.79 -28.16
C GLU A 115 20.93 2.15 -28.09
N ASP A 116 21.24 3.42 -27.82
CA ASP A 116 22.58 4.00 -27.94
C ASP A 116 23.15 4.49 -26.60
N LYS A 117 22.39 4.37 -25.50
CA LYS A 117 22.74 4.86 -24.16
C LYS A 117 22.91 6.38 -24.07
N THR A 118 22.43 7.13 -25.05
CA THR A 118 22.48 8.59 -25.03
C THR A 118 21.64 9.14 -23.88
N PRO A 119 22.20 10.02 -23.02
CA PRO A 119 21.46 10.63 -21.91
C PRO A 119 20.39 11.61 -22.38
N ILE A 120 19.27 11.62 -21.65
CA ILE A 120 18.24 12.65 -21.73
C ILE A 120 18.45 13.59 -20.55
N PHE A 121 18.66 14.87 -20.83
CA PHE A 121 18.91 15.87 -19.80
C PHE A 121 17.67 16.66 -19.43
N GLU A 122 16.75 16.84 -20.38
CA GLU A 122 15.56 17.66 -20.23
C GLU A 122 14.34 16.96 -20.84
N VAL A 123 13.19 17.08 -20.16
CA VAL A 123 11.87 16.66 -20.66
C VAL A 123 10.87 17.71 -20.22
N ALA A 124 10.06 18.24 -21.14
CA ALA A 124 8.99 19.19 -20.83
C ALA A 124 9.44 20.45 -20.06
N GLY A 125 10.67 20.93 -20.30
CA GLY A 125 11.25 22.07 -19.57
C GLY A 125 11.87 21.72 -18.20
N LEU A 126 11.94 20.43 -17.84
CA LEU A 126 12.46 19.95 -16.56
C LEU A 126 13.77 19.20 -16.75
N LEU A 127 14.75 19.46 -15.89
CA LEU A 127 15.96 18.66 -15.81
C LEU A 127 15.62 17.26 -15.25
N VAL A 128 16.05 16.21 -15.95
CA VAL A 128 15.80 14.80 -15.62
C VAL A 128 17.10 14.00 -15.41
N ASN A 129 18.16 14.71 -15.07
CA ASN A 129 19.49 14.15 -14.85
C ASN A 129 19.69 13.55 -13.45
N ASP A 130 18.76 13.75 -12.50
CA ASP A 130 18.87 13.30 -11.10
C ASP A 130 17.56 12.73 -10.51
N LEU A 131 16.82 11.98 -11.32
CA LEU A 131 15.58 11.32 -10.91
C LEU A 131 15.80 10.25 -9.84
N ASN A 132 14.75 9.99 -9.05
CA ASN A 132 14.78 8.92 -8.04
C ASN A 132 14.39 7.57 -8.66
N SER A 133 15.19 6.55 -8.37
CA SER A 133 14.87 5.14 -8.59
C SER A 133 14.68 4.46 -7.25
N PHE A 134 13.60 3.70 -7.14
CA PHE A 134 13.17 3.06 -5.91
C PHE A 134 13.27 1.53 -6.05
N ASN A 135 14.00 0.90 -5.13
CA ASN A 135 14.11 -0.55 -5.04
C ASN A 135 13.56 -1.02 -3.70
N ASN A 136 12.56 -1.90 -3.74
CA ASN A 136 11.94 -2.44 -2.54
C ASN A 136 12.44 -3.87 -2.25
N TYR A 137 12.88 -4.10 -1.02
CA TYR A 137 13.34 -5.38 -0.50
C TYR A 137 12.50 -5.80 0.70
N THR A 138 11.76 -6.91 0.59
CA THR A 138 11.02 -7.47 1.72
C THR A 138 12.01 -8.08 2.73
N ILE A 139 12.18 -7.45 3.90
CA ILE A 139 13.08 -7.87 4.97
C ILE A 139 12.43 -8.96 5.83
N VAL A 140 11.14 -8.81 6.12
CA VAL A 140 10.30 -9.82 6.77
C VAL A 140 9.21 -10.19 5.79
N SER A 141 9.05 -11.49 5.52
CA SER A 141 7.98 -12.00 4.67
C SER A 141 7.07 -12.97 5.42
N GLU A 142 5.77 -12.70 5.42
CA GLU A 142 4.73 -13.55 6.03
C GLU A 142 5.04 -13.94 7.48
N GLY A 143 5.60 -13.02 8.27
CA GLY A 143 5.97 -13.28 9.66
C GLY A 143 7.28 -14.05 9.81
N GLU A 144 8.14 -14.10 8.79
CA GLU A 144 9.46 -14.73 8.85
C GLU A 144 10.56 -13.80 8.31
N VAL A 145 11.78 -13.87 8.88
CA VAL A 145 12.92 -13.09 8.42
C VAL A 145 13.39 -13.58 7.05
N ASN A 146 13.27 -12.73 6.02
CA ASN A 146 13.67 -13.02 4.65
C ASN A 146 15.12 -12.59 4.36
N VAL A 147 15.57 -11.49 4.98
CA VAL A 147 16.98 -11.04 4.93
C VAL A 147 17.58 -11.25 6.31
N LYS A 148 18.46 -12.25 6.45
CA LYS A 148 19.02 -12.66 7.75
C LYS A 148 20.04 -11.70 8.33
N SER A 149 20.76 -10.98 7.48
CA SER A 149 21.77 -10.02 7.92
C SER A 149 21.99 -8.91 6.90
N LEU A 150 22.45 -7.77 7.40
CA LEU A 150 22.87 -6.63 6.61
C LEU A 150 24.34 -6.35 6.88
N GLN A 151 25.12 -6.16 5.82
CA GLN A 151 26.47 -5.62 5.93
C GLN A 151 26.39 -4.11 5.81
N VAL A 152 26.91 -3.39 6.80
CA VAL A 152 26.78 -1.93 6.91
C VAL A 152 28.10 -1.26 7.27
N LYS A 153 28.24 0.01 6.90
CA LYS A 153 29.24 0.91 7.50
C LYS A 153 28.53 1.98 8.30
N ILE A 154 29.07 2.28 9.47
CA ILE A 154 28.49 3.21 10.43
C ILE A 154 29.45 4.38 10.60
N SER A 155 29.02 5.60 10.25
CA SER A 155 29.86 6.80 10.31
C SER A 155 29.80 7.53 11.66
N SER A 156 28.83 7.17 12.51
CA SER A 156 28.61 7.78 13.82
C SER A 156 28.94 6.82 14.96
N LYS A 157 29.87 7.21 15.82
CA LYS A 157 30.20 6.47 17.05
C LYS A 157 28.97 6.28 17.94
N LYS A 158 28.11 7.31 18.06
CA LYS A 158 26.87 7.24 18.86
C LYS A 158 25.93 6.15 18.32
N THR A 159 25.76 6.08 17.00
CA THR A 159 24.93 5.07 16.35
C THR A 159 25.52 3.67 16.56
N PHE A 160 26.85 3.54 16.45
CA PHE A 160 27.54 2.28 16.72
C PHE A 160 27.36 1.82 18.17
N ASP A 161 27.61 2.70 19.15
CA ASP A 161 27.50 2.39 20.57
C ASP A 161 26.07 1.94 20.92
N LEU A 162 25.04 2.59 20.35
CA LEU A 162 23.63 2.20 20.50
C LEU A 162 23.35 0.80 19.94
N LEU A 163 23.75 0.52 18.70
CA LEU A 163 23.53 -0.79 18.07
C LEU A 163 24.31 -1.90 18.79
N ARG A 164 25.51 -1.58 19.31
CA ARG A 164 26.30 -2.51 20.14
C ARG A 164 25.61 -2.79 21.47
N GLU A 165 25.09 -1.77 22.15
CA GLU A 165 24.33 -1.92 23.41
C GLU A 165 23.10 -2.81 23.22
N LYS A 166 22.44 -2.73 22.05
CA LYS A 166 21.33 -3.63 21.69
C LYS A 166 21.75 -5.05 21.30
N GLY A 167 23.05 -5.35 21.23
CA GLY A 167 23.57 -6.68 20.97
C GLY A 167 23.35 -7.19 19.54
N VAL A 168 23.20 -6.28 18.56
CA VAL A 168 22.88 -6.64 17.15
C VAL A 168 24.09 -6.60 16.21
N LEU A 169 25.25 -6.16 16.73
CA LEU A 169 26.52 -6.10 16.01
C LEU A 169 27.44 -7.26 16.43
N GLU A 170 28.13 -7.86 15.47
CA GLU A 170 29.12 -8.91 15.74
C GLU A 170 30.48 -8.37 16.22
N ASN A 171 30.83 -7.11 15.93
CA ASN A 171 32.13 -6.51 16.26
C ASN A 171 32.06 -5.56 17.48
N GLU A 172 33.12 -5.55 18.30
CA GLU A 172 33.14 -4.80 19.56
C GLU A 172 33.78 -3.39 19.46
N GLU A 173 34.69 -3.20 18.51
CA GLU A 173 35.46 -1.96 18.33
C GLU A 173 34.93 -1.09 17.18
N TYR A 174 34.81 0.21 17.45
CA TYR A 174 34.37 1.21 16.46
C TYR A 174 35.51 1.67 15.54
N ASP A 175 35.30 1.50 14.24
CA ASP A 175 36.04 2.05 13.11
C ASP A 175 35.09 2.37 11.95
N PHE A 176 35.02 3.63 11.53
CA PHE A 176 34.13 4.08 10.45
C PHE A 176 34.49 3.50 9.07
N ARG A 177 35.70 2.93 8.90
CA ARG A 177 36.14 2.28 7.65
C ARG A 177 35.70 0.81 7.58
N ARG A 178 35.47 0.18 8.73
CA ARG A 178 35.09 -1.23 8.82
C ARG A 178 33.65 -1.44 8.39
N GLU A 179 33.43 -2.62 7.83
CA GLU A 179 32.09 -3.16 7.62
C GLU A 179 31.66 -3.96 8.86
N TYR A 180 30.38 -3.88 9.18
CA TYR A 180 29.77 -4.52 10.32
C TYR A 180 28.60 -5.40 9.86
N THR A 181 28.53 -6.62 10.38
CA THR A 181 27.36 -7.48 10.24
C THR A 181 26.31 -7.07 11.27
N LEU A 182 25.14 -6.65 10.79
CA LEU A 182 23.92 -6.56 11.57
C LEU A 182 23.11 -7.84 11.40
N ARG A 183 22.91 -8.58 12.49
CA ARG A 183 22.10 -9.81 12.49
C ARG A 183 20.63 -9.46 12.71
N LEU A 184 19.80 -9.91 11.77
CA LEU A 184 18.34 -9.75 11.81
C LEU A 184 17.66 -11.09 12.17
N ASP A 185 18.37 -12.20 11.98
CA ASP A 185 17.94 -13.52 12.40
C ASP A 185 18.02 -13.67 13.93
N HIS A 186 17.17 -14.54 14.49
CA HIS A 186 17.07 -14.82 15.92
C HIS A 186 16.58 -13.65 16.81
N LEU A 187 16.16 -12.54 16.23
CA LEU A 187 15.42 -11.49 16.95
C LEU A 187 13.91 -11.82 16.95
N PRO A 188 13.20 -11.58 18.06
CA PRO A 188 11.73 -11.62 18.03
C PRO A 188 11.23 -10.55 17.03
N LEU A 189 10.28 -10.89 16.18
CA LEU A 189 9.82 -9.95 15.14
C LEU A 189 9.13 -8.71 15.70
N VAL A 190 8.34 -8.93 16.75
CA VAL A 190 7.55 -7.92 17.44
C VAL A 190 7.87 -7.96 18.93
N PRO A 191 7.75 -6.83 19.66
CA PRO A 191 7.88 -6.82 21.11
C PRO A 191 6.84 -7.75 21.77
N ILE A 192 7.23 -8.40 22.87
CA ILE A 192 6.36 -9.32 23.62
C ILE A 192 5.22 -8.55 24.30
N GLU A 193 5.52 -7.41 24.93
CA GLU A 193 4.56 -6.60 25.69
C GLU A 193 4.11 -5.35 24.92
N GLN A 194 3.54 -5.54 23.73
CA GLN A 194 2.99 -4.42 22.96
C GLN A 194 1.52 -4.17 23.28
N HIS A 195 1.22 -2.96 23.75
CA HIS A 195 -0.16 -2.49 23.89
C HIS A 195 -0.67 -1.99 22.55
N TYR A 196 -1.78 -2.57 22.08
CA TYR A 196 -2.44 -2.16 20.84
C TYR A 196 -3.61 -1.23 21.15
N SER A 197 -3.74 -0.18 20.33
CA SER A 197 -4.90 0.72 20.40
C SER A 197 -6.18 -0.03 20.01
N SER A 198 -7.33 0.47 20.48
CA SER A 198 -8.63 -0.03 20.01
C SER A 198 -8.76 0.16 18.49
N ILE A 199 -9.34 -0.86 17.84
CA ILE A 199 -9.67 -0.83 16.42
C ILE A 199 -11.11 -0.38 16.14
N GLU A 200 -11.91 -0.18 17.20
CA GLU A 200 -13.31 0.19 17.12
C GLU A 200 -13.49 1.52 16.36
N GLY A 201 -14.43 1.55 15.41
CA GLY A 201 -14.68 2.71 14.55
C GLY A 201 -13.55 3.10 13.57
N LEU A 202 -12.37 2.45 13.60
CA LEU A 202 -11.28 2.76 12.65
C LEU A 202 -11.67 2.44 11.21
N PHE A 203 -12.44 1.37 11.01
CA PHE A 203 -12.91 0.97 9.68
C PHE A 203 -13.67 2.11 8.99
N TYR A 204 -14.68 2.69 9.66
CA TYR A 204 -15.51 3.74 9.07
C TYR A 204 -14.71 5.01 8.80
N GLN A 205 -13.79 5.39 9.70
CA GLN A 205 -12.89 6.53 9.47
C GLN A 205 -12.03 6.35 8.22
N LEU A 206 -11.48 5.14 8.02
CA LEU A 206 -10.71 4.81 6.83
C LEU A 206 -11.59 4.71 5.58
N ALA A 207 -12.79 4.14 5.70
CA ALA A 207 -13.72 3.98 4.59
C ALA A 207 -14.19 5.33 4.07
N GLU A 208 -14.54 6.26 4.96
CA GLU A 208 -14.92 7.64 4.62
C GLU A 208 -13.79 8.36 3.88
N ALA A 209 -12.58 8.37 4.47
CA ALA A 209 -11.41 9.00 3.87
C ALA A 209 -11.07 8.37 2.51
N LYS A 210 -11.16 7.05 2.38
CA LYS A 210 -10.90 6.32 1.13
C LYS A 210 -11.93 6.63 0.05
N VAL A 211 -13.21 6.74 0.40
CA VAL A 211 -14.26 7.11 -0.55
C VAL A 211 -14.02 8.52 -1.08
N LEU A 212 -13.79 9.48 -0.19
CA LEU A 212 -13.52 10.86 -0.58
C LEU A 212 -12.23 10.98 -1.41
N ALA A 213 -11.16 10.31 -1.00
CA ALA A 213 -9.90 10.26 -1.76
C ALA A 213 -10.10 9.64 -3.15
N SER A 214 -10.94 8.60 -3.27
CA SER A 214 -11.27 8.01 -4.57
C SER A 214 -12.02 8.98 -5.48
N ILE A 215 -12.93 9.81 -4.94
CA ILE A 215 -13.65 10.83 -5.72
C ILE A 215 -12.66 11.89 -6.22
N ILE A 216 -11.86 12.45 -5.30
CA ILE A 216 -10.89 13.50 -5.60
C ILE A 216 -9.82 12.98 -6.60
N SER A 217 -9.29 11.78 -6.38
CA SER A 217 -8.32 11.17 -7.30
C SER A 217 -8.90 10.94 -8.70
N ALA A 218 -10.19 10.64 -8.81
CA ALA A 218 -10.84 10.46 -10.10
C ALA A 218 -11.03 11.80 -10.84
N LEU A 219 -11.34 12.88 -10.11
CA LEU A 219 -11.37 14.26 -10.64
C LEU A 219 -9.99 14.71 -11.12
N LEU A 220 -8.96 14.50 -10.31
CA LEU A 220 -7.59 14.93 -10.59
C LEU A 220 -6.87 14.07 -11.63
N LYS A 221 -7.52 13.08 -12.25
CA LYS A 221 -6.84 12.08 -13.08
C LYS A 221 -6.09 12.71 -14.26
N LYS A 222 -6.67 13.72 -14.90
CA LYS A 222 -6.09 14.45 -16.04
C LYS A 222 -5.61 15.85 -15.69
N GLU A 223 -5.85 16.29 -14.46
CA GLU A 223 -5.53 17.64 -14.01
C GLU A 223 -4.15 17.66 -13.33
N SER A 224 -3.52 18.82 -13.39
CA SER A 224 -2.32 19.19 -12.64
C SER A 224 -2.44 20.65 -12.21
N ASP A 225 -2.00 20.93 -10.99
CA ASP A 225 -1.83 22.26 -10.41
C ASP A 225 -0.47 22.89 -10.75
N ILE A 226 0.42 22.14 -11.42
CA ILE A 226 1.82 22.54 -11.68
C ILE A 226 2.14 22.55 -13.17
N PHE A 227 1.66 21.55 -13.93
CA PHE A 227 2.06 21.33 -15.33
C PHE A 227 0.91 21.58 -16.30
N LEU A 228 1.25 22.15 -17.46
CA LEU A 228 0.32 22.28 -18.57
C LEU A 228 0.00 20.90 -19.20
N PRO A 229 -1.15 20.74 -19.87
CA PRO A 229 -1.52 19.49 -20.54
C PRO A 229 -0.46 18.95 -21.52
N GLU A 230 0.18 19.85 -22.28
CA GLU A 230 1.23 19.51 -23.24
C GLU A 230 2.46 18.95 -22.52
N GLN A 231 2.83 19.54 -21.38
CA GLN A 231 3.92 19.04 -20.53
C GLN A 231 3.60 17.66 -19.96
N LEU A 232 2.37 17.44 -19.49
CA LEU A 232 1.95 16.14 -18.96
C LEU A 232 2.02 15.02 -20.02
N GLU A 233 1.59 15.31 -21.25
CA GLU A 233 1.69 14.35 -22.35
C GLU A 233 3.16 14.09 -22.74
N GLU A 234 4.03 15.09 -22.69
CA GLU A 234 5.47 14.91 -22.92
C GLU A 234 6.14 14.08 -21.81
N LEU A 235 5.87 14.37 -20.54
CA LEU A 235 6.36 13.58 -19.40
C LEU A 235 5.95 12.11 -19.53
N LYS A 236 4.68 11.87 -19.87
CA LYS A 236 4.14 10.52 -20.08
C LYS A 236 4.82 9.77 -21.22
N LYS A 237 5.14 10.44 -22.34
CA LYS A 237 5.92 9.84 -23.45
C LYS A 237 7.32 9.39 -23.02
N HIS A 238 7.87 10.02 -21.98
CA HIS A 238 9.17 9.71 -21.39
C HIS A 238 9.09 8.83 -20.14
N TYR A 239 7.91 8.25 -19.87
CA TYR A 239 7.66 7.41 -18.68
C TYR A 239 7.82 8.15 -17.36
N ILE A 240 7.56 9.46 -17.32
CA ILE A 240 7.60 10.28 -16.11
C ILE A 240 6.16 10.66 -15.73
N SER A 241 5.82 10.51 -14.45
CA SER A 241 4.51 10.92 -13.92
C SER A 241 4.43 12.41 -13.61
N LYS A 242 3.23 12.91 -13.35
CA LYS A 242 3.01 14.27 -12.82
C LYS A 242 3.64 14.53 -11.45
N ARG A 243 4.01 13.49 -10.69
CA ARG A 243 4.80 13.60 -9.45
C ARG A 243 6.31 13.40 -9.69
N LEU A 244 6.75 13.45 -10.96
CA LEU A 244 8.13 13.27 -11.43
C LEU A 244 8.77 11.91 -11.09
N ASN A 245 7.95 10.90 -10.79
CA ASN A 245 8.40 9.52 -10.62
C ASN A 245 8.51 8.79 -11.97
N LEU A 246 9.50 7.92 -12.08
CA LEU A 246 9.72 7.01 -13.22
C LEU A 246 8.70 5.86 -13.21
N ASN A 247 7.97 5.70 -14.32
CA ASN A 247 6.86 4.79 -14.50
C ASN A 247 7.02 3.96 -15.78
N PHE A 248 8.13 3.22 -15.90
CA PHE A 248 8.30 2.31 -17.03
C PHE A 248 7.21 1.25 -17.05
N PRO A 249 6.66 0.88 -18.23
CA PRO A 249 5.77 -0.26 -18.33
C PRO A 249 6.54 -1.51 -17.92
N THR A 250 5.87 -2.43 -17.23
CA THR A 250 6.46 -3.71 -16.82
C THR A 250 5.47 -4.84 -17.04
N THR A 251 5.98 -6.02 -17.34
CA THR A 251 5.19 -7.25 -17.49
C THR A 251 5.84 -8.41 -16.74
N ASN A 252 5.10 -9.51 -16.56
CA ASN A 252 5.66 -10.71 -15.95
C ASN A 252 6.73 -11.32 -16.86
N GLU A 253 7.83 -11.78 -16.25
CA GLU A 253 8.90 -12.47 -16.97
C GLU A 253 8.40 -13.74 -17.66
N TYR A 254 7.40 -14.41 -17.08
CA TYR A 254 6.82 -15.64 -17.58
C TYR A 254 5.45 -15.41 -18.22
N THR A 255 5.26 -15.90 -19.44
CA THR A 255 3.97 -15.88 -20.16
C THR A 255 3.00 -16.94 -19.64
N ASN A 256 3.52 -18.06 -19.10
CA ASN A 256 2.73 -19.15 -18.58
C ASN A 256 3.24 -19.59 -17.20
N ILE A 257 2.49 -19.25 -16.15
CA ILE A 257 2.81 -19.57 -14.76
C ILE A 257 2.89 -21.09 -14.55
N LYS A 258 1.98 -21.88 -15.14
CA LYS A 258 1.99 -23.35 -15.00
C LYS A 258 3.28 -23.96 -15.54
N LYS A 259 3.72 -23.49 -16.71
CA LYS A 259 5.01 -23.92 -17.31
C LYS A 259 6.19 -23.51 -16.44
N ALA A 260 6.18 -22.28 -15.92
CA ALA A 260 7.25 -21.79 -15.05
C ALA A 260 7.32 -22.52 -13.70
N LEU A 261 6.18 -22.94 -13.14
CA LEU A 261 6.11 -23.83 -11.97
C LEU A 261 6.67 -25.22 -12.29
N ALA A 262 6.26 -25.82 -13.41
CA ALA A 262 6.76 -27.13 -13.84
C ALA A 262 8.29 -27.13 -14.06
N GLN A 263 8.82 -26.01 -14.57
CA GLN A 263 10.25 -25.78 -14.76
C GLN A 263 10.99 -25.33 -13.48
N ARG A 264 10.30 -25.20 -12.34
CA ARG A 264 10.85 -24.74 -11.05
C ARG A 264 11.46 -23.33 -11.07
N ASN A 265 11.10 -22.51 -12.06
CA ASN A 265 11.46 -21.09 -12.12
C ASN A 265 10.62 -20.24 -11.16
N LEU A 266 9.38 -20.69 -10.92
CA LEU A 266 8.49 -20.17 -9.90
C LEU A 266 8.30 -21.20 -8.79
N ASP A 267 7.98 -20.71 -7.59
CA ASP A 267 7.34 -21.49 -6.53
C ASP A 267 6.05 -20.80 -6.09
N SER A 268 5.29 -21.48 -5.23
CA SER A 268 4.12 -20.93 -4.56
C SER A 268 4.23 -21.06 -3.05
N ARG A 269 3.60 -20.13 -2.35
CA ARG A 269 3.46 -20.16 -0.89
C ARG A 269 2.04 -19.79 -0.49
N VAL A 270 1.68 -20.12 0.74
CA VAL A 270 0.48 -19.60 1.38
C VAL A 270 0.84 -18.24 1.99
N SER A 271 0.05 -17.21 1.68
CA SER A 271 0.10 -15.89 2.32
C SER A 271 -1.18 -15.68 3.11
N TYR A 272 -1.04 -15.27 4.36
CA TYR A 272 -2.18 -14.98 5.23
C TYR A 272 -2.51 -13.50 5.14
N LYS A 273 -3.73 -13.19 4.69
CA LYS A 273 -4.27 -11.84 4.65
C LYS A 273 -5.00 -11.55 5.96
N ILE A 274 -4.73 -10.38 6.52
CA ILE A 274 -5.30 -9.89 7.78
C ILE A 274 -5.95 -8.55 7.47
N ASP A 275 -7.26 -8.54 7.29
CA ASP A 275 -8.02 -7.32 6.99
C ASP A 275 -8.88 -6.90 8.18
N ILE A 276 -9.13 -5.59 8.27
CA ILE A 276 -10.05 -5.01 9.26
C ILE A 276 -11.30 -4.51 8.53
N GLY A 277 -12.46 -4.93 9.03
CA GLY A 277 -13.79 -4.57 8.54
C GLY A 277 -14.74 -4.17 9.67
N SER A 278 -15.99 -3.92 9.31
CA SER A 278 -17.11 -3.77 10.23
C SER A 278 -18.11 -4.92 10.09
N THR A 279 -19.17 -4.89 10.91
CA THR A 279 -20.30 -5.81 10.81
C THR A 279 -21.10 -5.69 9.51
N ASP A 280 -20.89 -4.63 8.72
CA ASP A 280 -21.59 -4.40 7.46
C ASP A 280 -20.71 -4.54 6.22
N ILE A 281 -19.40 -4.27 6.36
CA ILE A 281 -18.44 -4.29 5.26
C ILE A 281 -17.16 -4.97 5.72
N LEU A 282 -16.88 -6.15 5.16
CA LEU A 282 -15.82 -7.05 5.64
C LEU A 282 -14.40 -6.47 5.51
N ASN A 283 -14.15 -5.62 4.51
CA ASN A 283 -12.89 -4.91 4.33
C ASN A 283 -13.05 -3.74 3.34
N LEU A 284 -12.07 -2.84 3.31
CA LEU A 284 -12.05 -1.68 2.42
C LEU A 284 -11.96 -2.07 0.93
N GLY A 285 -11.67 -3.33 0.60
CA GLY A 285 -11.67 -3.86 -0.77
C GLY A 285 -13.07 -4.06 -1.35
N LYS A 286 -14.12 -4.05 -0.50
CA LYS A 286 -15.52 -4.15 -0.94
C LYS A 286 -16.08 -2.85 -1.52
N LEU A 287 -15.47 -1.72 -1.18
CA LEU A 287 -15.90 -0.40 -1.66
C LEU A 287 -15.78 -0.29 -3.19
N HIS A 288 -16.73 0.40 -3.80
CA HIS A 288 -16.69 0.68 -5.24
C HIS A 288 -15.66 1.77 -5.55
N SER A 289 -15.04 1.72 -6.72
CA SER A 289 -14.28 2.87 -7.22
C SER A 289 -15.23 4.01 -7.54
N ALA A 290 -14.74 5.26 -7.49
CA ALA A 290 -15.57 6.44 -7.75
C ALA A 290 -16.39 6.35 -9.04
N ASN A 291 -15.74 6.08 -10.17
CA ASN A 291 -16.44 5.96 -11.46
C ASN A 291 -17.44 4.78 -11.51
N LYS A 292 -17.12 3.64 -10.85
CA LYS A 292 -18.05 2.51 -10.79
C LYS A 292 -19.30 2.86 -9.98
N PHE A 293 -19.15 3.60 -8.89
CA PHE A 293 -20.27 4.04 -8.07
C PHE A 293 -21.09 5.12 -8.76
N LEU A 294 -20.42 6.06 -9.45
CA LEU A 294 -21.06 7.10 -10.27
C LEU A 294 -22.02 6.48 -11.29
N ASP A 295 -21.52 5.56 -12.13
CA ASP A 295 -22.30 4.87 -13.16
C ASP A 295 -23.47 4.04 -12.59
N ARG A 296 -23.26 3.49 -11.39
CA ARG A 296 -24.25 2.65 -10.70
C ARG A 296 -25.42 3.47 -10.14
N MET A 297 -25.15 4.60 -9.50
CA MET A 297 -26.12 5.31 -8.65
C MET A 297 -26.61 6.66 -9.23
N TYR A 298 -25.92 7.19 -10.24
CA TYR A 298 -26.17 8.53 -10.75
C TYR A 298 -26.32 8.54 -12.28
N GLU A 299 -27.08 9.50 -12.77
CA GLU A 299 -27.09 9.91 -14.17
C GLU A 299 -26.30 11.21 -14.28
N VAL A 300 -25.35 11.24 -15.20
CA VAL A 300 -24.65 12.46 -15.59
C VAL A 300 -25.21 12.90 -16.93
N TYR A 301 -25.60 14.15 -17.05
CA TYR A 301 -26.26 14.66 -18.25
C TYR A 301 -25.80 16.08 -18.57
N HIS A 302 -25.96 16.44 -19.84
CA HIS A 302 -25.68 17.80 -20.30
C HIS A 302 -26.88 18.70 -20.01
N THR A 303 -26.69 19.79 -19.27
CA THR A 303 -27.78 20.66 -18.79
C THR A 303 -28.47 21.41 -19.92
N ALA A 304 -27.77 21.71 -21.02
CA ALA A 304 -28.37 22.43 -22.15
C ALA A 304 -29.16 21.53 -23.11
N THR A 305 -28.81 20.24 -23.23
CA THR A 305 -29.48 19.30 -24.17
C THR A 305 -30.32 18.24 -23.47
N GLY A 306 -30.11 18.01 -22.18
CA GLY A 306 -30.73 16.92 -21.42
C GLY A 306 -30.18 15.52 -21.75
N GLU A 307 -29.16 15.43 -22.60
CA GLU A 307 -28.59 14.14 -23.04
C GLU A 307 -27.85 13.44 -21.89
N ILE A 308 -28.17 12.16 -21.67
CA ILE A 308 -27.53 11.32 -20.65
C ILE A 308 -26.23 10.74 -21.19
N ILE A 309 -25.15 10.89 -20.42
CA ILE A 309 -23.84 10.35 -20.74
C ILE A 309 -23.79 8.87 -20.35
N SER A 310 -23.60 7.99 -21.34
CA SER A 310 -23.67 6.52 -21.15
C SER A 310 -22.50 5.90 -20.39
N LYS A 311 -21.36 6.58 -20.30
CA LYS A 311 -20.16 6.15 -19.56
C LYS A 311 -19.58 7.33 -18.78
N PRO A 312 -20.26 7.77 -17.72
CA PRO A 312 -19.83 8.94 -16.99
C PRO A 312 -18.50 8.66 -16.27
N SER A 313 -17.69 9.70 -16.13
CA SER A 313 -16.48 9.67 -15.33
C SER A 313 -16.36 10.95 -14.51
N PHE A 314 -15.76 10.84 -13.33
CA PHE A 314 -15.68 11.97 -12.40
C PHE A 314 -14.93 13.16 -12.96
N ASP A 315 -13.95 12.96 -13.85
CA ASP A 315 -13.25 14.07 -14.51
C ASP A 315 -14.18 14.99 -15.30
N MET A 316 -15.41 14.58 -15.62
CA MET A 316 -16.40 15.40 -16.31
C MET A 316 -17.34 16.20 -15.39
N VAL A 317 -17.44 15.84 -14.11
CA VAL A 317 -18.53 16.29 -13.22
C VAL A 317 -18.55 17.81 -13.00
N PHE A 318 -17.39 18.47 -13.08
CA PHE A 318 -17.27 19.92 -12.94
C PHE A 318 -17.04 20.65 -14.27
N HIS A 319 -17.27 19.99 -15.40
CA HIS A 319 -17.28 20.69 -16.70
C HIS A 319 -18.51 21.59 -16.84
N GLU A 320 -18.38 22.65 -17.62
CA GLU A 320 -19.51 23.51 -17.96
C GLU A 320 -20.63 22.68 -18.60
N ASN A 321 -21.87 23.03 -18.25
CA ASN A 321 -23.09 22.38 -18.71
C ASN A 321 -23.20 20.88 -18.35
N ILE A 322 -22.48 20.38 -17.34
CA ILE A 322 -22.68 19.03 -16.82
C ILE A 322 -23.36 19.09 -15.45
N ALA A 323 -24.33 18.21 -15.22
CA ALA A 323 -24.97 18.02 -13.93
C ALA A 323 -25.16 16.53 -13.61
N CYS A 324 -25.34 16.25 -12.33
CA CYS A 324 -25.64 14.91 -11.83
C CYS A 324 -27.04 14.88 -11.20
N ARG A 325 -27.70 13.73 -11.27
CA ARG A 325 -28.91 13.43 -10.49
C ARG A 325 -28.96 11.96 -10.12
N HIS A 326 -29.80 11.58 -9.17
CA HIS A 326 -30.00 10.17 -8.84
C HIS A 326 -30.55 9.40 -10.04
N LYS A 327 -29.96 8.23 -10.28
CA LYS A 327 -30.44 7.29 -11.29
C LYS A 327 -31.71 6.62 -10.80
N GLN A 328 -32.70 6.47 -11.68
CA GLN A 328 -33.83 5.59 -11.39
C GLN A 328 -33.35 4.14 -11.48
N LEU A 329 -33.19 3.52 -10.32
CA LEU A 329 -32.68 2.15 -10.25
C LEU A 329 -33.78 1.16 -10.62
N SER A 330 -33.46 0.25 -11.55
CA SER A 330 -34.34 -0.86 -11.88
C SER A 330 -34.52 -1.79 -10.68
N SER A 331 -35.66 -2.48 -10.59
CA SER A 331 -35.95 -3.47 -9.54
C SER A 331 -34.95 -4.63 -9.44
N ARG A 332 -34.09 -4.81 -10.46
CA ARG A 332 -33.03 -5.83 -10.48
C ARG A 332 -31.78 -5.41 -9.69
N ILE A 333 -31.60 -4.12 -9.44
CA ILE A 333 -30.43 -3.62 -8.71
C ILE A 333 -30.71 -3.76 -7.22
N LYS A 334 -30.04 -4.71 -6.57
CA LYS A 334 -30.04 -4.83 -5.12
C LYS A 334 -29.10 -3.77 -4.52
N ILE A 335 -29.64 -2.92 -3.66
CA ILE A 335 -28.87 -2.00 -2.81
C ILE A 335 -28.19 -2.83 -1.72
N THR A 336 -26.90 -2.57 -1.52
CA THR A 336 -26.05 -3.25 -0.54
C THR A 336 -25.62 -2.27 0.56
N PRO A 337 -25.14 -2.75 1.72
CA PRO A 337 -24.61 -1.86 2.76
C PRO A 337 -23.43 -0.99 2.27
N VAL A 338 -22.66 -1.48 1.29
CA VAL A 338 -21.63 -0.67 0.62
C VAL A 338 -22.25 0.51 -0.11
N ASP A 339 -23.38 0.31 -0.80
CA ASP A 339 -24.09 1.38 -1.48
C ASP A 339 -24.68 2.40 -0.48
N GLU A 340 -25.29 1.90 0.60
CA GLU A 340 -25.86 2.73 1.66
C GLU A 340 -24.80 3.56 2.39
N PHE A 341 -23.61 3.00 2.58
CA PHE A 341 -22.48 3.72 3.16
C PHE A 341 -21.89 4.79 2.22
N MET A 342 -21.69 4.45 0.95
CA MET A 342 -21.03 5.36 -0.01
C MET A 342 -21.96 6.49 -0.47
N LYS A 343 -23.25 6.22 -0.66
CA LYS A 343 -24.21 7.16 -1.25
C LYS A 343 -24.24 8.53 -0.53
N PRO A 344 -24.36 8.60 0.81
CA PRO A 344 -24.38 9.88 1.53
C PRO A 344 -23.13 10.74 1.32
N ILE A 345 -21.95 10.12 1.18
CA ILE A 345 -20.69 10.83 0.92
C ILE A 345 -20.70 11.42 -0.49
N PHE A 346 -21.18 10.66 -1.47
CA PHE A 346 -21.29 11.12 -2.85
C PHE A 346 -22.34 12.22 -3.00
N ASP A 347 -23.51 12.07 -2.39
CA ASP A 347 -24.56 13.07 -2.45
C ASP A 347 -24.09 14.40 -1.85
N ASP A 348 -23.38 14.33 -0.73
CA ASP A 348 -22.79 15.49 -0.07
C ASP A 348 -21.70 16.11 -0.98
N PHE A 349 -20.80 15.31 -1.54
CA PHE A 349 -19.76 15.83 -2.43
C PHE A 349 -20.33 16.47 -3.72
N LEU A 350 -21.34 15.84 -4.33
CA LEU A 350 -22.00 16.31 -5.56
C LEU A 350 -22.99 17.46 -5.32
N GLY A 351 -23.27 17.80 -4.07
CA GLY A 351 -24.25 18.84 -3.70
C GLY A 351 -25.71 18.44 -3.98
N LEU A 352 -26.01 17.13 -4.00
CA LEU A 352 -27.36 16.60 -4.19
C LEU A 352 -28.14 16.57 -2.86
N ASP A 353 -27.46 16.26 -1.76
CA ASP A 353 -27.98 16.31 -0.39
C ASP A 353 -26.94 16.96 0.53
N ASN A 354 -27.37 17.49 1.68
CA ASN A 354 -26.46 18.06 2.68
C ASN A 354 -26.39 17.15 3.91
N ASN A 355 -25.60 16.08 3.80
CA ASN A 355 -25.42 15.11 4.88
C ASN A 355 -24.36 15.56 5.90
N GLY A 356 -23.53 16.56 5.56
CA GLY A 356 -22.47 17.08 6.42
C GLY A 356 -21.26 16.16 6.61
N ILE A 357 -21.25 14.99 5.95
CA ILE A 357 -20.21 13.97 6.08
C ILE A 357 -18.90 14.45 5.46
N VAL A 358 -18.93 14.99 4.24
CA VAL A 358 -17.75 15.54 3.56
C VAL A 358 -17.19 16.71 4.37
N ALA A 359 -18.04 17.62 4.85
CA ALA A 359 -17.59 18.73 5.70
C ALA A 359 -16.91 18.23 6.99
N SER A 360 -17.45 17.20 7.63
CA SER A 360 -16.85 16.56 8.81
C SER A 360 -15.48 15.95 8.50
N ILE A 361 -15.36 15.19 7.41
CA ILE A 361 -14.09 14.60 6.96
C ILE A 361 -13.06 15.70 6.70
N LEU A 362 -13.43 16.74 5.94
CA LEU A 362 -12.54 17.85 5.59
C LEU A 362 -12.08 18.62 6.82
N SER A 363 -12.98 18.91 7.78
CA SER A 363 -12.61 19.57 9.03
C SER A 363 -11.62 18.72 9.85
N LYS A 364 -11.83 17.40 9.91
CA LYS A 364 -10.95 16.48 10.65
C LYS A 364 -9.52 16.45 10.12
N ILE A 365 -9.32 16.61 8.81
CA ILE A 365 -7.98 16.65 8.19
C ILE A 365 -7.46 18.08 7.98
N GLY A 366 -8.17 19.10 8.46
CA GLY A 366 -7.81 20.51 8.28
C GLY A 366 -7.81 20.96 6.82
N ALA A 367 -8.80 20.56 6.03
CA ALA A 367 -8.94 20.89 4.61
C ALA A 367 -10.11 21.87 4.36
N GLU A 368 -10.14 22.98 5.10
CA GLU A 368 -11.23 23.96 5.11
C GLU A 368 -11.42 24.65 3.75
N ASN A 369 -10.34 24.86 2.99
CA ASN A 369 -10.40 25.51 1.67
C ASN A 369 -11.33 24.77 0.71
N LEU A 370 -11.23 23.42 0.64
CA LEU A 370 -12.12 22.64 -0.22
C LEU A 370 -13.56 22.70 0.29
N SER A 371 -13.77 22.71 1.61
CA SER A 371 -15.11 22.83 2.20
C SER A 371 -15.77 24.15 1.82
N GLN A 372 -15.03 25.26 1.85
CA GLN A 372 -15.52 26.57 1.42
C GLN A 372 -15.85 26.60 -0.08
N ILE A 373 -15.00 26.02 -0.92
CA ILE A 373 -15.22 25.95 -2.37
C ILE A 373 -16.48 25.12 -2.69
N LEU A 374 -16.64 23.95 -2.09
CA LEU A 374 -17.83 23.12 -2.28
C LEU A 374 -19.10 23.84 -1.81
N GLN A 375 -19.03 24.62 -0.73
CA GLN A 375 -20.15 25.45 -0.28
C GLN A 375 -20.48 26.56 -1.27
N GLN A 376 -19.48 27.23 -1.86
CA GLN A 376 -19.70 28.23 -2.90
C GLN A 376 -20.37 27.64 -4.15
N GLN A 377 -19.97 26.43 -4.57
CA GLN A 377 -20.61 25.73 -5.68
C GLN A 377 -22.08 25.41 -5.38
N ARG A 378 -22.39 24.95 -4.16
CA ARG A 378 -23.79 24.71 -3.71
C ARG A 378 -24.62 25.99 -3.75
N ASP A 379 -24.04 27.11 -3.35
CA ASP A 379 -24.66 28.44 -3.40
C ASP A 379 -24.77 29.01 -4.83
N ARG A 380 -24.38 28.24 -5.86
CA ARG A 380 -24.31 28.64 -7.29
C ARG A 380 -23.43 29.87 -7.54
N LYS A 381 -22.40 30.06 -6.70
CA LYS A 381 -21.39 31.09 -6.90
C LYS A 381 -20.35 30.59 -7.89
N SER A 382 -19.80 31.52 -8.68
CA SER A 382 -18.68 31.20 -9.57
C SER A 382 -17.46 30.81 -8.73
N VAL A 383 -16.82 29.71 -9.11
CA VAL A 383 -15.61 29.18 -8.48
C VAL A 383 -14.52 29.14 -9.53
N ASN A 384 -13.34 29.66 -9.19
CA ASN A 384 -12.17 29.57 -10.05
C ASN A 384 -11.72 28.10 -10.15
N LYS A 385 -11.53 27.62 -11.38
CA LYS A 385 -11.16 26.23 -11.65
C LYS A 385 -9.81 25.85 -11.05
N ASP A 386 -8.83 26.75 -11.10
CA ASP A 386 -7.47 26.52 -10.60
C ASP A 386 -7.47 26.44 -9.07
N ASP A 387 -8.23 27.31 -8.39
CA ASP A 387 -8.40 27.26 -6.94
C ASP A 387 -9.03 25.94 -6.48
N LEU A 388 -10.03 25.44 -7.23
CA LEU A 388 -10.63 24.13 -6.98
C LEU A 388 -9.60 23.00 -7.15
N ILE A 389 -8.84 23.01 -8.25
CA ILE A 389 -7.81 21.98 -8.52
C ILE A 389 -6.77 21.98 -7.41
N ALA A 390 -6.26 23.14 -7.01
CA ALA A 390 -5.27 23.27 -5.93
C ALA A 390 -5.82 22.78 -4.57
N ALA A 391 -7.07 23.11 -4.25
CA ALA A 391 -7.73 22.63 -3.05
C ALA A 391 -7.94 21.11 -3.06
N LEU A 392 -8.30 20.53 -4.20
CA LEU A 392 -8.43 19.08 -4.39
C LEU A 392 -7.08 18.37 -4.22
N PHE A 393 -5.99 18.87 -4.80
CA PHE A 393 -4.65 18.29 -4.63
C PHE A 393 -4.19 18.32 -3.17
N THR A 394 -4.33 19.47 -2.52
CA THR A 394 -3.98 19.65 -1.11
C THR A 394 -4.79 18.70 -0.21
N THR A 395 -6.09 18.60 -0.45
CA THR A 395 -6.98 17.70 0.30
C THR A 395 -6.61 16.24 0.08
N ASN A 396 -6.30 15.85 -1.16
CA ASN A 396 -5.92 14.47 -1.47
C ASN A 396 -4.62 14.07 -0.74
N ALA A 397 -3.63 14.97 -0.67
CA ALA A 397 -2.40 14.74 0.09
C ALA A 397 -2.68 14.57 1.60
N LYS A 398 -3.55 15.42 2.18
CA LYS A 398 -3.97 15.32 3.59
C LYS A 398 -4.75 14.04 3.90
N LEU A 399 -5.59 13.56 2.98
CA LEU A 399 -6.26 12.26 3.10
C LEU A 399 -5.27 11.09 3.03
N GLU A 400 -4.30 11.15 2.11
CA GLU A 400 -3.20 10.16 2.00
C GLU A 400 -2.40 10.11 3.31
N GLU A 401 -2.04 11.26 3.89
CA GLU A 401 -1.36 11.35 5.18
C GLU A 401 -2.20 10.78 6.31
N PHE A 402 -3.42 11.29 6.52
CA PHE A 402 -4.34 10.84 7.57
C PHE A 402 -4.56 9.32 7.56
N THR A 403 -4.79 8.73 6.39
CA THR A 403 -4.95 7.28 6.27
C THR A 403 -3.65 6.52 6.56
N SER A 404 -2.51 7.03 6.09
CA SER A 404 -1.19 6.45 6.36
C SER A 404 -0.84 6.44 7.85
N GLU A 405 -1.21 7.48 8.60
CA GLU A 405 -1.01 7.53 10.05
C GLU A 405 -1.80 6.44 10.79
N ILE A 406 -3.08 6.27 10.44
CA ILE A 406 -3.91 5.20 11.04
C ILE A 406 -3.29 3.82 10.75
N TYR A 407 -2.83 3.59 9.52
CA TYR A 407 -2.18 2.33 9.17
C TYR A 407 -0.89 2.14 9.96
N ARG A 408 0.02 3.11 9.90
CA ARG A 408 1.33 3.07 10.55
C ARG A 408 1.23 2.87 12.06
N ASP A 409 0.30 3.56 12.71
CA ASP A 409 0.28 3.67 14.17
C ASP A 409 -0.67 2.66 14.83
N LYS A 410 -1.70 2.18 14.10
CA LYS A 410 -2.75 1.32 14.68
C LYS A 410 -2.91 -0.03 13.98
N ILE A 411 -2.93 -0.08 12.65
CA ILE A 411 -3.31 -1.29 11.90
C ILE A 411 -2.11 -2.16 11.53
N SER A 412 -1.11 -1.62 10.84
CA SER A 412 0.02 -2.39 10.34
C SER A 412 0.83 -3.06 11.45
N PRO A 413 1.06 -2.45 12.64
CA PRO A 413 1.68 -3.15 13.77
C PRO A 413 0.84 -4.35 14.24
N LEU A 414 -0.48 -4.21 14.32
CA LEU A 414 -1.39 -5.29 14.72
C LEU A 414 -1.38 -6.43 13.68
N VAL A 415 -1.41 -6.09 12.40
CA VAL A 415 -1.31 -7.05 11.28
C VAL A 415 0.02 -7.80 11.33
N LEU A 416 1.13 -7.10 11.57
CA LEU A 416 2.44 -7.72 11.73
C LEU A 416 2.45 -8.69 12.92
N TYR A 417 1.90 -8.28 14.07
CA TYR A 417 1.83 -9.13 15.26
C TYR A 417 1.01 -10.39 15.02
N ILE A 418 -0.22 -10.26 14.51
CA ILE A 418 -1.10 -11.40 14.24
C ILE A 418 -0.46 -12.32 13.23
N GLY A 419 0.13 -11.79 12.15
CA GLY A 419 0.76 -12.60 11.13
C GLY A 419 2.05 -13.28 11.59
N SER A 420 2.81 -12.66 12.50
CA SER A 420 4.07 -13.22 13.02
C SER A 420 3.88 -14.21 14.17
N THR A 421 2.89 -13.99 15.02
CA THR A 421 2.64 -14.82 16.21
C THR A 421 1.56 -15.86 15.96
N GLY A 422 0.69 -15.62 14.99
CA GLY A 422 -0.52 -16.41 14.76
C GLY A 422 -1.42 -16.46 15.99
N VAL A 423 -1.48 -15.39 16.79
CA VAL A 423 -2.45 -15.13 17.87
C VAL A 423 -2.91 -13.67 17.85
N LEU A 424 -4.04 -13.36 18.49
CA LEU A 424 -4.43 -11.97 18.77
C LEU A 424 -3.64 -11.46 19.99
N PRO A 425 -3.35 -10.15 20.08
CA PRO A 425 -2.72 -9.59 21.27
C PRO A 425 -3.55 -9.79 22.53
N ASP A 426 -2.84 -9.95 23.66
CA ASP A 426 -3.47 -10.03 24.98
C ASP A 426 -4.31 -8.78 25.25
N GLY A 427 -5.50 -8.97 25.83
CA GLY A 427 -6.47 -7.90 26.09
C GLY A 427 -7.48 -7.66 24.97
N MET A 428 -7.28 -8.17 23.75
CA MET A 428 -8.33 -8.20 22.72
C MET A 428 -9.30 -9.35 22.99
N ASN A 429 -10.35 -9.07 23.77
CA ASN A 429 -11.42 -10.05 24.01
C ASN A 429 -12.28 -10.23 22.74
N ALA A 430 -11.92 -11.20 21.90
CA ALA A 430 -12.56 -11.43 20.62
C ALA A 430 -13.40 -12.70 20.61
N LYS A 431 -14.56 -12.63 19.94
CA LYS A 431 -15.35 -13.83 19.63
C LYS A 431 -14.92 -14.36 18.26
N VAL A 432 -14.38 -15.58 18.24
CA VAL A 432 -13.99 -16.28 17.01
C VAL A 432 -15.23 -16.83 16.31
N MET A 433 -15.30 -16.66 14.99
CA MET A 433 -16.34 -17.21 14.12
C MET A 433 -15.77 -17.69 12.79
N THR A 434 -16.46 -18.64 12.19
CA THR A 434 -16.29 -19.06 10.78
C THR A 434 -17.17 -18.21 9.85
N ALA A 435 -16.91 -18.22 8.54
CA ALA A 435 -17.74 -17.50 7.57
C ALA A 435 -19.25 -17.86 7.65
N PRO A 436 -19.66 -19.15 7.81
CA PRO A 436 -21.07 -19.50 7.95
C PRO A 436 -21.71 -18.95 9.24
N GLU A 437 -20.99 -18.98 10.36
CA GLU A 437 -21.46 -18.42 11.64
C GLU A 437 -21.61 -16.90 11.55
N LEU A 438 -20.64 -16.25 10.92
CA LEU A 438 -20.64 -14.81 10.70
C LEU A 438 -21.77 -14.39 9.76
N THR A 439 -22.01 -15.14 8.68
CA THR A 439 -23.11 -14.91 7.73
C THR A 439 -24.48 -15.09 8.40
N LYS A 440 -24.62 -16.05 9.31
CA LYS A 440 -25.86 -16.22 10.09
C LYS A 440 -26.12 -15.02 11.00
N LYS A 441 -25.07 -14.41 11.55
CA LYS A 441 -25.18 -13.24 12.44
C LYS A 441 -25.33 -11.92 11.68
N TYR A 442 -24.62 -11.78 10.57
CA TYR A 442 -24.55 -10.59 9.71
C TYR A 442 -24.75 -11.03 8.23
N PRO A 443 -26.00 -11.23 7.79
CA PRO A 443 -26.32 -11.83 6.49
C PRO A 443 -25.98 -10.95 5.28
N ASN A 444 -25.62 -9.70 5.54
CA ASN A 444 -25.27 -8.70 4.55
C ASN A 444 -23.78 -8.70 4.17
N LEU A 445 -22.92 -9.41 4.91
CA LEU A 445 -21.50 -9.51 4.62
C LEU A 445 -21.23 -10.32 3.33
N LEU A 446 -20.32 -9.80 2.50
CA LEU A 446 -19.95 -10.40 1.21
C LEU A 446 -18.55 -11.01 1.26
N PHE A 447 -18.47 -12.33 1.12
CA PHE A 447 -17.21 -13.10 1.17
C PHE A 447 -16.73 -13.49 -0.24
N SER A 448 -15.44 -13.33 -0.49
CA SER A 448 -14.70 -13.91 -1.60
C SER A 448 -14.46 -15.41 -1.37
N LYS A 449 -13.94 -16.12 -2.38
CA LYS A 449 -13.63 -17.56 -2.25
C LYS A 449 -12.65 -17.84 -1.11
N ASP A 450 -11.57 -17.06 -1.04
CA ASP A 450 -10.54 -17.25 -0.01
C ASP A 450 -11.07 -16.86 1.38
N GLU A 451 -11.89 -15.81 1.47
CA GLU A 451 -12.51 -15.37 2.72
C GLU A 451 -13.53 -16.38 3.27
N GLN A 452 -14.19 -17.19 2.43
CA GLN A 452 -15.12 -18.23 2.90
C GLN A 452 -14.44 -19.32 3.74
N GLU A 453 -13.13 -19.52 3.55
CA GLU A 453 -12.30 -20.45 4.31
C GLU A 453 -11.58 -19.77 5.49
N GLY A 454 -11.83 -18.48 5.69
CA GLY A 454 -11.20 -17.66 6.72
C GLY A 454 -11.76 -17.84 8.13
N ILE A 455 -11.05 -17.24 9.08
CA ILE A 455 -11.43 -17.11 10.49
C ILE A 455 -11.62 -15.63 10.80
N PHE A 456 -12.66 -15.34 11.58
CA PHE A 456 -13.09 -13.98 11.87
C PHE A 456 -13.13 -13.74 13.38
N PHE A 457 -12.66 -12.56 13.79
CA PHE A 457 -12.62 -12.14 15.18
C PHE A 457 -13.47 -10.89 15.35
N ILE A 458 -14.57 -11.01 16.09
CA ILE A 458 -15.44 -9.86 16.38
C ILE A 458 -14.91 -9.16 17.63
N ILE A 459 -14.63 -7.86 17.49
CA ILE A 459 -14.13 -6.97 18.54
C ILE A 459 -14.99 -5.69 18.48
N GLY A 460 -15.95 -5.56 19.38
CA GLY A 460 -16.92 -4.46 19.32
C GLY A 460 -17.72 -4.47 18.01
N ASP A 461 -17.68 -3.36 17.27
CA ASP A 461 -18.26 -3.18 15.94
C ASP A 461 -17.35 -3.66 14.77
N SER A 462 -16.14 -4.08 15.11
CA SER A 462 -15.08 -4.36 14.15
C SER A 462 -14.84 -5.86 13.98
N ILE A 463 -14.39 -6.23 12.79
CA ILE A 463 -14.08 -7.61 12.42
C ILE A 463 -12.65 -7.67 11.91
N ILE A 464 -11.81 -8.46 12.57
CA ILE A 464 -10.52 -8.87 11.99
C ILE A 464 -10.75 -10.16 11.20
N SER A 465 -10.42 -10.15 9.92
CA SER A 465 -10.53 -11.29 9.03
C SER A 465 -9.14 -11.87 8.77
N VAL A 466 -8.95 -13.16 8.99
CA VAL A 466 -7.70 -13.88 8.68
C VAL A 466 -8.00 -14.99 7.68
N TYR A 467 -7.43 -14.92 6.49
CA TYR A 467 -7.67 -15.89 5.43
C TYR A 467 -6.44 -16.17 4.57
N ALA A 468 -6.35 -17.38 4.04
CA ALA A 468 -5.21 -17.84 3.28
C ALA A 468 -5.38 -17.56 1.78
N THR A 469 -4.32 -17.10 1.13
CA THR A 469 -4.25 -16.93 -0.33
C THR A 469 -3.00 -17.61 -0.87
N ARG A 470 -3.04 -18.06 -2.13
CA ARG A 470 -1.86 -18.62 -2.80
C ARG A 470 -1.12 -17.53 -3.56
N GLU A 471 0.14 -17.30 -3.21
CA GLU A 471 1.02 -16.37 -3.91
C GLU A 471 2.15 -17.11 -4.63
N TYR A 472 2.66 -16.49 -5.71
CA TYR A 472 3.75 -17.04 -6.52
C TYR A 472 4.98 -16.14 -6.45
N TYR A 473 6.16 -16.75 -6.42
CA TYR A 473 7.42 -16.01 -6.39
C TYR A 473 8.51 -16.65 -7.25
N THR A 474 9.41 -15.81 -7.74
CA THR A 474 10.56 -16.27 -8.54
C THR A 474 11.65 -16.84 -7.63
N LYS A 475 12.06 -18.08 -7.88
CA LYS A 475 13.20 -18.67 -7.18
C LYS A 475 14.49 -18.00 -7.59
N LYS A 476 15.39 -17.84 -6.63
CA LYS A 476 16.79 -17.53 -6.93
C LYS A 476 17.40 -18.77 -7.56
N VAL A 477 17.94 -18.66 -8.77
CA VAL A 477 18.72 -19.74 -9.38
C VAL A 477 20.01 -19.85 -8.58
N SER A 478 20.10 -20.86 -7.71
CA SER A 478 21.36 -21.25 -7.11
C SER A 478 22.21 -21.86 -8.22
N PHE A 479 23.21 -21.12 -8.71
CA PHE A 479 24.31 -21.77 -9.40
C PHE A 479 25.02 -22.62 -8.36
N ALA A 480 24.76 -23.92 -8.38
CA ALA A 480 25.62 -24.86 -7.70
C ALA A 480 27.00 -24.70 -8.36
N ILE A 481 27.94 -24.12 -7.62
CA ILE A 481 29.35 -24.32 -7.93
C ILE A 481 29.58 -25.79 -7.62
N GLU A 482 29.48 -26.64 -8.65
CA GLU A 482 30.05 -27.98 -8.57
C GLU A 482 31.52 -27.81 -8.19
N LYS A 483 31.88 -28.38 -7.04
CA LYS A 483 33.23 -28.35 -6.50
C LYS A 483 34.20 -29.12 -7.39
#